data_AF-A0A7C6Z0T1-F1
#
_entry.id   AF-A0A7C6Z0T1-F1
#
_cell.length_a   1.000
_cell.length_b   1.000
_cell.length_c   1.000
_cell.angle_alpha   90.00
_cell.angle_beta   90.00
_cell.angle_gamma   90.00
#
_symmetry.space_group_name_H-M   'P 1'
#
loop_
_entity.id
_entity.type
_entity.pdbx_description
1 polymer ?
#
loop_
_entity_poly.entity_id
_entity_poly.type
_entity_poly.pdbx_seq_one_letter_code
_entity_poly.pdbx_strand_id
1 'polypeptide(L)'
;MDKRNGKRTHYSDAKRSIPYECRDCLEPVHLRGGKNACFSHNPILNRTPLQKSCPEYHESGKTYNKLDILYINNGGIPLYLCNSGKNFKLRAYFSTISENSFKKLKQAKAKIYVNTTAFQEEDRRVYNVENLSFYPVNTIEKWIDVKCEPSIFDADVKRKWLHGIKGADIERKWLHGIRGVDIKRDIYHSNKDGGYRVALKSNISVGKTYRIMFDKYPPKIKDINFKKVGKISLKEGYVNKVIDIYEMKIEKFTYQAIEFIERKGYKLVDKANELLPLWPPAVFQGNEITFNENKAFFLHINNSTKERLYYTLKNRFFQLDKGKSKTSIILFPTGGNKPIVASDVGREKFNPEIKFIIICNSTLVRKDLADQKIIIKAMDGTEIDFDKENL
;
A
#
# COMPACT_ATOMS: atom_id res chain seq x y z
N MET A 1 -35.24 -19.86 0.93
CA MET A 1 -34.61 -18.53 1.01
C MET A 1 -33.10 -18.69 1.07
N ASP A 2 -32.44 -18.26 0.00
CA ASP A 2 -31.10 -18.66 -0.40
C ASP A 2 -30.05 -17.75 0.27
N LYS A 3 -29.28 -18.31 1.21
CA LYS A 3 -28.31 -17.59 2.06
C LYS A 3 -26.99 -17.37 1.29
N ARG A 4 -26.81 -16.20 0.68
CA ARG A 4 -25.59 -15.78 -0.04
C ARG A 4 -25.03 -14.54 0.64
N ASN A 5 -24.15 -14.67 1.62
CA ASN A 5 -23.52 -13.52 2.27
C ASN A 5 -22.13 -13.92 2.76
N GLY A 6 -21.24 -12.95 2.96
CA GLY A 6 -19.89 -13.11 3.54
C GLY A 6 -19.82 -13.68 4.97
N LYS A 7 -20.79 -14.52 5.35
CA LYS A 7 -20.73 -15.39 6.52
C LYS A 7 -19.68 -16.47 6.29
N ARG A 8 -18.89 -16.73 7.33
CA ARG A 8 -18.02 -17.90 7.38
C ARG A 8 -18.91 -19.14 7.38
N THR A 9 -18.81 -19.95 6.34
CA THR A 9 -19.50 -21.23 6.25
C THR A 9 -18.59 -22.28 6.87
N HIS A 10 -19.13 -23.10 7.79
CA HIS A 10 -18.42 -24.28 8.26
C HIS A 10 -18.52 -25.38 7.20
N TYR A 11 -17.51 -26.24 7.06
CA TYR A 11 -17.48 -27.25 6.00
C TYR A 11 -18.67 -28.22 6.06
N SER A 12 -19.25 -28.44 7.25
CA SER A 12 -20.45 -29.27 7.46
C SER A 12 -21.69 -28.70 6.78
N ASP A 13 -21.77 -27.39 6.67
CA ASP A 13 -22.94 -26.68 6.14
C ASP A 13 -22.75 -26.31 4.66
N ALA A 14 -21.59 -26.67 4.11
CA ALA A 14 -21.18 -26.31 2.77
C ALA A 14 -21.84 -27.23 1.74
N LYS A 15 -22.53 -26.62 0.77
CA LYS A 15 -23.06 -27.30 -0.41
C LYS A 15 -21.98 -27.42 -1.49
N ARG A 16 -21.76 -28.61 -2.04
CA ARG A 16 -20.77 -28.87 -3.10
C ARG A 16 -20.98 -28.08 -4.39
N SER A 17 -22.22 -27.71 -4.71
CA SER A 17 -22.56 -26.93 -5.90
C SER A 17 -22.22 -25.43 -5.79
N ILE A 18 -21.76 -24.98 -4.62
CA ILE A 18 -21.47 -23.57 -4.35
C ILE A 18 -19.95 -23.38 -4.35
N PRO A 19 -19.41 -22.38 -5.07
CA PRO A 19 -18.01 -22.00 -4.96
C PRO A 19 -17.76 -21.26 -3.64
N TYR A 20 -16.67 -21.59 -2.97
CA TYR A 20 -16.22 -20.92 -1.75
C TYR A 20 -14.86 -20.28 -1.97
N GLU A 21 -14.55 -19.25 -1.17
CA GLU A 21 -13.27 -18.58 -1.19
C GLU A 21 -12.63 -18.61 0.20
N CYS A 22 -11.31 -18.77 0.25
CA CYS A 22 -10.56 -18.66 1.48
C CYS A 22 -10.66 -17.24 2.02
N ARG A 23 -11.01 -17.10 3.30
CA ARG A 23 -11.05 -15.78 3.95
C ARG A 23 -9.70 -15.07 3.97
N ASP A 24 -8.59 -15.81 3.89
CA ASP A 24 -7.27 -15.25 4.07
C ASP A 24 -6.57 -14.81 2.79
N CYS A 25 -6.63 -15.59 1.71
CA CYS A 25 -6.07 -15.21 0.41
C CYS A 25 -7.13 -14.86 -0.64
N LEU A 26 -8.42 -15.03 -0.33
CA LEU A 26 -9.55 -14.81 -1.25
C LEU A 26 -9.50 -15.71 -2.50
N GLU A 27 -8.82 -16.84 -2.40
CA GLU A 27 -8.73 -17.82 -3.48
C GLU A 27 -9.85 -18.85 -3.40
N PRO A 28 -10.29 -19.42 -4.53
CA PRO A 28 -11.24 -20.51 -4.53
C PRO A 28 -10.76 -21.68 -3.68
N VAL A 29 -11.64 -22.19 -2.83
CA VAL A 29 -11.45 -23.41 -2.05
C VAL A 29 -12.54 -24.41 -2.38
N HIS A 30 -12.18 -25.69 -2.36
CA HIS A 30 -13.13 -26.77 -2.57
C HIS A 30 -13.38 -27.53 -1.28
N LEU A 31 -14.58 -28.08 -1.15
CA LEU A 31 -14.98 -28.93 -0.04
C LEU A 31 -14.45 -30.36 -0.28
N ARG A 32 -13.52 -30.82 0.56
CA ARG A 32 -13.17 -32.25 0.64
C ARG A 32 -14.23 -32.97 1.46
N GLY A 33 -14.69 -34.12 0.97
CA GLY A 33 -15.59 -35.00 1.70
C GLY A 33 -14.84 -36.08 2.49
N GLY A 34 -15.57 -36.86 3.29
CA GLY A 34 -15.03 -38.00 4.05
C GLY A 34 -14.81 -37.68 5.54
N LYS A 35 -14.08 -38.55 6.24
CA LYS A 35 -13.82 -38.43 7.70
C LYS A 35 -13.10 -37.13 8.08
N ASN A 36 -12.32 -36.56 7.17
CA ASN A 36 -11.61 -35.29 7.34
C ASN A 36 -12.19 -34.20 6.42
N ALA A 37 -13.52 -34.05 6.42
CA ALA A 37 -14.16 -33.02 5.60
C ALA A 37 -13.66 -31.63 5.99
N CYS A 38 -13.21 -30.85 5.02
CA CYS A 38 -12.66 -29.52 5.22
C CYS A 38 -12.68 -28.71 3.93
N PHE A 39 -12.48 -27.40 4.04
CA PHE A 39 -12.12 -26.58 2.90
C PHE A 39 -10.63 -26.74 2.61
N SER A 40 -10.28 -26.86 1.34
CA SER A 40 -8.88 -26.89 0.95
C SER A 40 -8.62 -26.14 -0.34
N HIS A 41 -7.41 -25.58 -0.43
CA HIS A 41 -6.90 -24.98 -1.64
C HIS A 41 -6.50 -26.03 -2.66
N ASN A 42 -6.52 -25.65 -3.93
CA ASN A 42 -5.89 -26.44 -4.98
C ASN A 42 -4.36 -26.40 -4.83
N PRO A 43 -3.65 -27.48 -5.18
CA PRO A 43 -2.19 -27.44 -5.31
C PRO A 43 -1.80 -26.44 -6.41
N ILE A 44 -0.83 -25.57 -6.12
CA ILE A 44 -0.31 -24.57 -7.06
C ILE A 44 1.22 -24.65 -7.02
N LEU A 45 1.84 -24.99 -8.15
CA LEU A 45 3.30 -25.14 -8.24
C LEU A 45 4.03 -23.79 -8.04
N ASN A 46 3.55 -22.73 -8.68
CA ASN A 46 4.18 -21.40 -8.64
C ASN A 46 3.34 -20.41 -7.83
N ARG A 47 3.51 -20.45 -6.51
CA ARG A 47 2.75 -19.56 -5.63
C ARG A 47 3.26 -18.12 -5.64
N THR A 48 2.32 -17.18 -5.74
CA THR A 48 2.54 -15.76 -5.45
C THR A 48 2.89 -15.55 -3.97
N PRO A 49 3.63 -14.48 -3.63
CA PRO A 49 3.87 -14.09 -2.25
C PRO A 49 2.60 -13.94 -1.41
N LEU A 50 1.49 -13.45 -1.99
CA LEU A 50 0.20 -13.38 -1.29
C LEU A 50 -0.31 -14.77 -0.91
N GLN A 51 -0.25 -15.74 -1.82
CA GLN A 51 -0.63 -17.13 -1.54
C GLN A 51 0.28 -17.74 -0.46
N LYS A 52 1.60 -17.49 -0.53
CA LYS A 52 2.58 -17.96 0.47
C LYS A 52 2.37 -17.37 1.87
N SER A 53 1.63 -16.27 2.00
CA SER A 53 1.29 -15.65 3.28
C SER A 53 0.04 -16.23 3.96
N CYS A 54 -0.75 -17.05 3.25
CA CYS A 54 -2.01 -17.54 3.78
C CYS A 54 -1.78 -18.64 4.83
N PRO A 55 -2.43 -18.55 6.01
CA PRO A 55 -2.20 -19.44 7.14
C PRO A 55 -2.66 -20.89 6.85
N GLU A 56 -3.62 -21.07 5.96
CA GLU A 56 -4.22 -22.37 5.60
C GLU A 56 -3.43 -23.13 4.51
N TYR A 57 -2.32 -22.57 4.01
CA TYR A 57 -1.37 -23.33 3.19
C TYR A 57 -0.31 -23.98 4.08
N HIS A 58 -0.04 -25.26 3.82
CA HIS A 58 0.88 -26.08 4.62
C HIS A 58 2.10 -26.58 3.84
N GLU A 59 2.34 -26.06 2.64
CA GLU A 59 3.46 -26.46 1.78
C GLU A 59 4.73 -25.61 2.00
N SER A 60 5.82 -26.03 1.36
CA SER A 60 7.14 -25.39 1.46
C SER A 60 7.15 -23.94 0.91
N GLY A 61 7.99 -23.08 1.49
CA GLY A 61 8.14 -21.68 1.07
C GLY A 61 7.10 -20.70 1.64
N LYS A 62 6.42 -21.06 2.73
CA LYS A 62 5.47 -20.20 3.45
C LYS A 62 6.17 -19.00 4.10
N THR A 63 5.55 -17.83 4.00
CA THR A 63 6.05 -16.61 4.65
C THR A 63 5.48 -16.52 6.06
N TYR A 64 6.35 -16.60 7.07
CA TYR A 64 5.96 -16.52 8.49
C TYR A 64 6.24 -15.15 9.12
N ASN A 65 7.11 -14.34 8.50
CA ASN A 65 7.49 -13.05 9.04
C ASN A 65 6.32 -12.06 8.95
N LYS A 66 5.86 -11.55 10.10
CA LYS A 66 4.71 -10.63 10.18
C LYS A 66 4.90 -9.33 9.40
N LEU A 67 6.12 -8.78 9.34
CA LEU A 67 6.41 -7.57 8.57
C LEU A 67 6.33 -7.85 7.07
N ASP A 68 6.83 -8.99 6.63
CA ASP A 68 6.80 -9.36 5.20
C ASP A 68 5.35 -9.59 4.76
N ILE A 69 4.57 -10.31 5.58
CA ILE A 69 3.12 -10.47 5.40
C ILE A 69 2.42 -9.10 5.34
N LEU A 70 2.80 -8.14 6.21
CA LEU A 70 2.24 -6.79 6.19
C LEU A 70 2.49 -6.11 4.84
N TYR A 71 3.73 -6.10 4.34
CA TYR A 71 4.05 -5.52 3.03
C TYR A 71 3.32 -6.24 1.90
N ILE A 72 3.30 -7.57 1.89
CA ILE A 72 2.58 -8.39 0.89
C ILE A 72 1.09 -8.03 0.85
N ASN A 73 0.42 -7.90 2.00
CA ASN A 73 -1.00 -7.53 2.06
C ASN A 73 -1.27 -6.08 1.60
N ASN A 74 -0.28 -5.21 1.75
CA ASN A 74 -0.30 -3.85 1.20
C ASN A 74 0.11 -3.82 -0.30
N GLY A 75 0.33 -5.00 -0.90
CA GLY A 75 0.58 -5.17 -2.32
C GLY A 75 2.06 -5.35 -2.71
N GLY A 76 2.95 -5.55 -1.74
CA GLY A 76 4.40 -5.48 -1.95
C GLY A 76 4.79 -4.06 -2.28
N ILE A 77 5.17 -3.83 -3.53
CA ILE A 77 5.35 -2.49 -4.08
C ILE A 77 3.95 -1.86 -4.29
N PRO A 78 3.65 -0.70 -3.67
CA PRO A 78 2.33 -0.10 -3.70
C PRO A 78 1.95 0.40 -5.09
N LEU A 79 0.69 0.13 -5.47
CA LEU A 79 0.13 0.48 -6.77
C LEU A 79 -0.77 1.73 -6.66
N TYR A 80 -0.54 2.70 -7.54
CA TYR A 80 -1.24 3.98 -7.56
C TYR A 80 -2.01 4.13 -8.86
N LEU A 81 -3.25 4.57 -8.75
CA LEU A 81 -4.11 4.96 -9.85
C LEU A 81 -4.00 6.48 -10.02
N CYS A 82 -3.11 6.91 -10.92
CA CYS A 82 -2.84 8.31 -11.21
C CYS A 82 -3.79 8.82 -12.30
N ASN A 83 -4.31 10.04 -12.14
CA ASN A 83 -5.13 10.68 -13.17
C ASN A 83 -4.32 11.68 -13.98
N SER A 84 -4.72 11.85 -15.23
CA SER A 84 -4.30 12.93 -16.13
C SER A 84 -5.55 13.31 -16.92
N GLY A 85 -6.33 14.24 -16.34
CA GLY A 85 -7.69 14.53 -16.79
C GLY A 85 -8.59 13.30 -16.68
N LYS A 86 -9.22 12.90 -17.79
CA LYS A 86 -10.13 11.73 -17.88
C LYS A 86 -9.41 10.40 -18.16
N ASN A 87 -8.09 10.44 -18.35
CA ASN A 87 -7.29 9.25 -18.62
C ASN A 87 -6.49 8.90 -17.36
N PHE A 88 -6.57 7.64 -16.97
CA PHE A 88 -5.85 7.13 -15.81
C PHE A 88 -4.71 6.22 -16.23
N LYS A 89 -3.69 6.13 -15.36
CA LYS A 89 -2.54 5.24 -15.51
C LYS A 89 -2.21 4.62 -14.17
N LEU A 90 -1.69 3.40 -14.20
CA LEU A 90 -1.19 2.75 -13.00
C LEU A 90 0.32 2.90 -12.88
N ARG A 91 0.78 3.19 -11.66
CA ARG A 91 2.21 3.30 -11.34
C ARG A 91 2.49 2.54 -10.06
N ALA A 92 3.43 1.61 -10.10
CA ALA A 92 3.95 0.94 -8.92
C ALA A 92 5.17 1.72 -8.42
N TYR A 93 5.06 2.38 -7.26
CA TYR A 93 6.13 3.23 -6.73
C TYR A 93 7.03 2.42 -5.80
N PHE A 94 8.32 2.39 -6.11
CA PHE A 94 9.29 1.65 -5.32
C PHE A 94 9.60 2.41 -4.03
N SER A 95 9.23 1.82 -2.90
CA SER A 95 9.47 2.43 -1.59
C SER A 95 10.96 2.60 -1.33
N THR A 96 11.34 3.66 -0.62
CA THR A 96 12.74 3.97 -0.36
C THR A 96 13.38 2.90 0.55
N ILE A 97 14.44 2.24 0.09
CA ILE A 97 15.25 1.29 0.88
C ILE A 97 16.21 2.03 1.84
N SER A 98 16.93 1.30 2.69
CA SER A 98 17.96 1.91 3.55
C SER A 98 19.15 2.40 2.72
N GLU A 99 19.82 3.45 3.18
CA GLU A 99 21.01 4.00 2.49
C GLU A 99 22.12 2.95 2.34
N ASN A 100 22.29 2.10 3.36
CA ASN A 100 23.23 0.99 3.31
C ASN A 100 22.85 -0.05 2.23
N SER A 101 21.57 -0.43 2.16
CA SER A 101 21.06 -1.33 1.12
C SER A 101 21.26 -0.72 -0.28
N PHE A 102 20.98 0.57 -0.43
CA PHE A 102 21.18 1.30 -1.67
C PHE A 102 22.66 1.34 -2.09
N LYS A 103 23.57 1.71 -1.17
CA LYS A 103 25.03 1.73 -1.43
C LYS A 103 25.54 0.35 -1.86
N LYS A 104 25.09 -0.71 -1.20
CA LYS A 104 25.48 -2.09 -1.55
C LYS A 104 24.98 -2.50 -2.94
N LEU A 105 23.73 -2.18 -3.28
CA LEU A 105 23.20 -2.43 -4.61
C LEU A 105 23.99 -1.66 -5.68
N LYS A 106 24.33 -0.39 -5.41
CA LYS A 106 25.16 0.43 -6.30
C LYS A 106 26.56 -0.14 -6.48
N GLN A 107 27.23 -0.54 -5.40
CA GLN A 107 28.55 -1.17 -5.44
C GLN A 107 28.54 -2.48 -6.24
N ALA A 108 27.47 -3.27 -6.11
CA ALA A 108 27.27 -4.50 -6.87
C ALA A 108 26.83 -4.26 -8.32
N LYS A 109 26.67 -2.99 -8.76
CA LYS A 109 26.09 -2.61 -10.06
C LYS A 109 24.78 -3.35 -10.35
N ALA A 110 23.96 -3.49 -9.30
CA ALA A 110 22.77 -4.30 -9.37
C ALA A 110 21.71 -3.69 -10.30
N LYS A 111 21.01 -4.56 -11.03
CA LYS A 111 19.89 -4.23 -11.90
C LYS A 111 18.61 -4.83 -11.34
N ILE A 112 17.53 -4.05 -11.41
CA ILE A 112 16.20 -4.49 -11.02
C ILE A 112 15.41 -4.81 -12.27
N TYR A 113 14.96 -6.06 -12.36
CA TYR A 113 14.13 -6.55 -13.45
C TYR A 113 12.70 -6.62 -12.98
N VAL A 114 11.80 -5.97 -13.69
CA VAL A 114 10.37 -5.92 -13.40
C VAL A 114 9.63 -6.64 -14.50
N ASN A 115 8.62 -7.42 -14.09
CA ASN A 115 7.78 -8.23 -14.94
C ASN A 115 8.55 -9.33 -15.71
N THR A 116 9.46 -10.03 -15.04
CA THR A 116 10.32 -11.03 -15.70
C THR A 116 9.55 -12.22 -16.31
N THR A 117 8.31 -12.39 -15.90
CA THR A 117 7.38 -13.43 -16.37
C THR A 117 6.42 -12.93 -17.44
N ALA A 118 6.54 -11.66 -17.86
CA ALA A 118 5.73 -11.10 -18.94
C ALA A 118 5.84 -11.94 -20.21
N PHE A 119 4.71 -12.07 -20.89
CA PHE A 119 4.64 -12.74 -22.18
C PHE A 119 5.47 -11.98 -23.23
N GLN A 120 5.35 -10.65 -23.29
CA GLN A 120 6.09 -9.80 -24.21
C GLN A 120 7.37 -9.27 -23.57
N GLU A 121 8.47 -9.30 -24.31
CA GLU A 121 9.76 -8.79 -23.85
C GLU A 121 9.72 -7.28 -23.56
N GLU A 122 8.91 -6.53 -24.31
CA GLU A 122 8.71 -5.09 -24.13
C GLU A 122 8.08 -4.69 -22.78
N ASP A 123 7.33 -5.61 -22.18
CA ASP A 123 6.72 -5.43 -20.87
C ASP A 123 7.71 -5.80 -19.75
N ARG A 124 8.84 -6.44 -20.08
CA ARG A 124 9.97 -6.64 -19.17
C ARG A 124 10.78 -5.35 -19.13
N ARG A 125 11.03 -4.84 -17.93
CA ARG A 125 11.80 -3.60 -17.75
C ARG A 125 13.01 -3.85 -16.87
N VAL A 126 14.12 -3.26 -17.26
CA VAL A 126 15.38 -3.31 -16.52
C VAL A 126 15.71 -1.91 -16.06
N TYR A 127 15.92 -1.75 -14.77
CA TYR A 127 16.26 -0.48 -14.15
C TYR A 127 17.59 -0.57 -13.44
N ASN A 128 18.40 0.48 -13.57
CA ASN A 128 19.45 0.76 -12.60
C ASN A 128 18.78 1.21 -11.30
N VAL A 129 19.34 0.78 -10.17
CA VAL A 129 18.79 1.07 -8.83
C VAL A 129 18.67 2.57 -8.56
N GLU A 130 19.51 3.39 -9.18
CA GLU A 130 19.50 4.86 -9.05
C GLU A 130 18.33 5.53 -9.76
N ASN A 131 17.80 4.90 -10.82
CA ASN A 131 16.75 5.48 -11.67
C ASN A 131 15.38 4.83 -11.44
N LEU A 132 15.26 4.04 -10.38
CA LEU A 132 14.04 3.28 -10.07
C LEU A 132 13.16 4.04 -9.08
N SER A 133 12.28 4.90 -9.61
CA SER A 133 11.26 5.59 -8.81
C SER A 133 9.90 4.89 -8.90
N PHE A 134 9.48 4.53 -10.12
CA PHE A 134 8.25 3.79 -10.36
C PHE A 134 8.32 2.91 -11.60
N TYR A 135 7.46 1.91 -11.66
CA TYR A 135 7.19 1.10 -12.84
C TYR A 135 5.79 1.41 -13.38
N PRO A 136 5.63 1.79 -14.66
CA PRO A 136 4.32 1.96 -15.27
C PRO A 136 3.65 0.58 -15.46
N VAL A 137 2.52 0.36 -14.80
CA VAL A 137 1.78 -0.89 -14.92
C VAL A 137 0.75 -0.74 -16.04
N ASN A 138 0.93 -1.53 -17.09
CA ASN A 138 0.09 -1.53 -18.29
C ASN A 138 -0.63 -2.87 -18.51
N THR A 139 -0.66 -3.76 -17.52
CA THR A 139 -1.23 -5.11 -17.61
C THR A 139 -2.27 -5.37 -16.51
N ILE A 140 -3.20 -6.30 -16.75
CA ILE A 140 -4.15 -6.80 -15.75
C ILE A 140 -3.65 -8.06 -15.03
N GLU A 141 -2.40 -8.47 -15.24
CA GLU A 141 -1.80 -9.60 -14.52
C GLU A 141 -1.98 -9.44 -13.00
N LYS A 142 -2.28 -10.54 -12.32
CA LYS A 142 -2.57 -10.53 -10.87
C LYS A 142 -1.33 -10.31 -10.02
N TRP A 143 -0.15 -10.67 -10.54
CA TRP A 143 1.12 -10.50 -9.88
C TRP A 143 2.21 -10.20 -10.92
N ILE A 144 3.06 -9.24 -10.60
CA ILE A 144 4.18 -8.84 -11.45
C ILE A 144 5.46 -9.08 -10.65
N ASP A 145 6.32 -9.96 -11.16
CA ASP A 145 7.54 -10.36 -10.48
C ASP A 145 8.62 -9.28 -10.56
N VAL A 146 9.38 -9.14 -9.48
CA VAL A 146 10.54 -8.25 -9.41
C VAL A 146 11.75 -9.04 -8.95
N LYS A 147 12.83 -8.96 -9.73
CA LYS A 147 14.10 -9.64 -9.46
C LYS A 147 15.24 -8.62 -9.39
N CYS A 148 16.26 -8.95 -8.63
CA CYS A 148 17.49 -8.18 -8.52
C CYS A 148 18.65 -9.06 -8.98
N GLU A 149 19.49 -8.55 -9.89
CA GLU A 149 20.72 -9.22 -10.30
C GLU A 149 21.94 -8.32 -10.06
N PRO A 150 23.07 -8.85 -9.53
CA PRO A 150 23.25 -10.24 -9.10
C PRO A 150 22.30 -10.60 -7.94
N SER A 151 21.91 -11.87 -7.86
CA SER A 151 20.95 -12.33 -6.87
C SER A 151 21.46 -12.04 -5.47
N ILE A 152 20.67 -11.35 -4.65
CA ILE A 152 21.00 -11.11 -3.24
C ILE A 152 21.08 -12.42 -2.42
N PHE A 153 20.60 -13.52 -2.98
CA PHE A 153 20.59 -14.85 -2.37
C PHE A 153 21.75 -15.74 -2.79
N ASP A 154 22.55 -15.32 -3.77
CA ASP A 154 23.72 -16.07 -4.23
C ASP A 154 24.69 -16.28 -3.06
N ALA A 155 25.20 -17.50 -2.85
CA ALA A 155 25.89 -17.90 -1.62
C ALA A 155 27.14 -17.05 -1.31
N ASP A 156 27.80 -16.52 -2.34
CA ASP A 156 28.98 -15.67 -2.21
C ASP A 156 28.62 -14.20 -1.94
N VAL A 157 27.50 -13.73 -2.50
CA VAL A 157 26.89 -12.44 -2.17
C VAL A 157 26.33 -12.50 -0.73
N LYS A 158 25.65 -13.59 -0.39
CA LYS A 158 25.09 -13.89 0.92
C LYS A 158 26.19 -13.91 1.99
N ARG A 159 27.31 -14.63 1.79
CA ARG A 159 28.44 -14.61 2.74
C ARG A 159 29.01 -13.21 2.97
N LYS A 160 29.11 -12.37 1.93
CA LYS A 160 29.53 -10.96 2.07
C LYS A 160 28.47 -10.04 2.69
N TRP A 161 27.18 -10.36 2.55
CA TRP A 161 26.08 -9.47 2.92
C TRP A 161 25.41 -9.80 4.26
N LEU A 162 25.48 -11.06 4.73
CA LEU A 162 24.68 -11.57 5.85
C LEU A 162 25.32 -11.49 7.25
N HIS A 163 26.47 -10.84 7.44
CA HIS A 163 26.92 -10.45 8.79
C HIS A 163 26.13 -9.27 9.36
N GLY A 164 24.80 -9.45 9.42
CA GLY A 164 23.84 -8.59 10.11
C GLY A 164 22.76 -8.08 9.16
N ILE A 165 21.55 -8.66 9.25
CA ILE A 165 20.17 -8.09 9.15
C ILE A 165 19.84 -7.08 8.00
N LYS A 166 20.79 -6.68 7.17
CA LYS A 166 20.75 -5.44 6.37
C LYS A 166 20.39 -5.62 4.89
N GLY A 167 19.99 -6.82 4.45
CA GLY A 167 19.40 -7.07 3.12
C GLY A 167 17.88 -7.32 3.13
N ALA A 168 17.31 -7.46 4.32
CA ALA A 168 15.90 -7.84 4.50
C ALA A 168 14.90 -6.74 4.12
N ASP A 169 15.35 -5.49 3.93
CA ASP A 169 14.48 -4.40 3.48
C ASP A 169 14.25 -4.41 1.96
N ILE A 170 15.25 -4.77 1.15
CA ILE A 170 15.09 -4.93 -0.31
C ILE A 170 14.11 -6.08 -0.60
N GLU A 171 14.32 -7.23 0.05
CA GLU A 171 13.43 -8.39 -0.12
C GLU A 171 11.98 -8.03 0.21
N ARG A 172 11.77 -7.48 1.40
CA ARG A 172 10.46 -7.10 1.91
C ARG A 172 9.76 -6.00 1.11
N LYS A 173 10.50 -4.97 0.69
CA LYS A 173 9.91 -3.80 0.02
C LYS A 173 9.77 -3.98 -1.49
N TRP A 174 10.71 -4.68 -2.13
CA TRP A 174 10.81 -4.75 -3.59
C TRP A 174 10.61 -6.17 -4.13
N LEU A 175 11.27 -7.18 -3.57
CA LEU A 175 11.33 -8.51 -4.20
C LEU A 175 10.12 -9.41 -3.92
N HIS A 176 9.22 -9.01 -3.02
CA HIS A 176 7.86 -9.57 -3.04
C HIS A 176 7.11 -9.17 -4.33
N GLY A 177 7.58 -8.21 -5.11
CA GLY A 177 6.97 -7.83 -6.38
C GLY A 177 5.77 -6.92 -6.20
N ILE A 178 4.97 -6.83 -7.26
CA ILE A 178 3.80 -5.94 -7.31
C ILE A 178 2.56 -6.84 -7.40
N ARG A 179 1.66 -6.73 -6.42
CA ARG A 179 0.30 -7.23 -6.62
C ARG A 179 -0.32 -6.43 -7.74
N GLY A 180 -0.61 -7.05 -8.88
CA GLY A 180 -1.20 -6.37 -10.03
C GLY A 180 -2.69 -6.06 -9.82
N VAL A 181 -3.42 -5.83 -10.90
CA VAL A 181 -4.78 -5.27 -10.82
C VAL A 181 -5.83 -6.36 -10.67
N ASP A 182 -6.66 -6.28 -9.64
CA ASP A 182 -7.89 -7.06 -9.57
C ASP A 182 -9.10 -6.14 -9.79
N ILE A 183 -9.58 -6.05 -11.03
CA ILE A 183 -10.71 -5.17 -11.41
C ILE A 183 -11.95 -5.44 -10.56
N LYS A 184 -12.16 -6.68 -10.11
CA LYS A 184 -13.35 -7.06 -9.35
C LYS A 184 -13.25 -6.65 -7.89
N ARG A 185 -12.05 -6.54 -7.34
CA ARG A 185 -11.83 -6.36 -5.90
C ARG A 185 -11.14 -5.06 -5.54
N ASP A 186 -10.20 -4.58 -6.33
CA ASP A 186 -9.36 -3.45 -5.94
C ASP A 186 -10.17 -2.16 -5.77
N ILE A 187 -9.94 -1.50 -4.63
CA ILE A 187 -10.44 -0.18 -4.29
C ILE A 187 -9.21 0.72 -4.10
N TYR A 188 -9.30 1.96 -4.55
CA TYR A 188 -8.25 2.96 -4.44
C TYR A 188 -8.75 4.13 -3.60
N HIS A 189 -7.88 4.74 -2.81
CA HIS A 189 -8.20 6.04 -2.20
C HIS A 189 -8.40 7.09 -3.31
N SER A 190 -9.27 8.07 -3.09
CA SER A 190 -9.52 9.14 -4.08
C SER A 190 -8.95 10.48 -3.61
N ASN A 191 -7.91 10.95 -4.29
CA ASN A 191 -7.34 12.29 -4.13
C ASN A 191 -7.35 13.04 -5.48
N LYS A 192 -7.06 14.35 -5.44
CA LYS A 192 -7.04 15.25 -6.62
C LYS A 192 -6.21 14.69 -7.79
N ASP A 193 -5.01 14.18 -7.49
CA ASP A 193 -4.02 13.75 -8.49
C ASP A 193 -3.91 12.21 -8.63
N GLY A 194 -4.88 11.47 -8.11
CA GLY A 194 -4.91 10.01 -8.16
C GLY A 194 -5.17 9.41 -6.78
N GLY A 195 -4.73 8.18 -6.56
CA GLY A 195 -4.67 7.62 -5.22
C GLY A 195 -4.08 6.22 -5.19
N TYR A 196 -3.67 5.80 -4.00
CA TYR A 196 -3.04 4.50 -3.80
C TYR A 196 -4.10 3.43 -3.53
N ARG A 197 -3.78 2.20 -3.89
CA ARG A 197 -4.64 1.05 -3.65
C ARG A 197 -4.81 0.81 -2.14
N VAL A 198 -6.05 0.58 -1.73
CA VAL A 198 -6.38 0.17 -0.36
C VAL A 198 -5.81 -1.23 -0.12
N ALA A 199 -5.17 -1.45 1.03
CA ALA A 199 -4.63 -2.75 1.40
C ALA A 199 -5.74 -3.80 1.51
N LEU A 200 -5.43 -5.05 1.13
CA LEU A 200 -6.40 -6.14 1.24
C LEU A 200 -6.85 -6.30 2.69
N LYS A 201 -8.16 -6.51 2.90
CA LYS A 201 -8.80 -6.63 4.21
C LYS A 201 -8.77 -5.36 5.07
N SER A 202 -8.37 -4.22 4.52
CA SER A 202 -8.46 -2.94 5.23
C SER A 202 -9.92 -2.45 5.33
N ASN A 203 -10.10 -1.38 6.10
CA ASN A 203 -11.37 -0.73 6.30
C ASN A 203 -11.68 0.25 5.15
N ILE A 204 -12.93 0.24 4.70
CA ILE A 204 -13.53 1.27 3.85
C ILE A 204 -14.51 2.03 4.71
N SER A 205 -14.40 3.35 4.75
CA SER A 205 -15.21 4.21 5.63
C SER A 205 -16.38 4.87 4.91
N VAL A 206 -17.53 4.93 5.58
CA VAL A 206 -18.67 5.76 5.15
C VAL A 206 -18.25 7.24 5.10
N GLY A 207 -18.84 7.99 4.17
CA GLY A 207 -18.56 9.42 3.94
C GLY A 207 -17.31 9.70 3.12
N LYS A 208 -16.37 8.75 3.00
CA LYS A 208 -15.18 8.88 2.15
C LYS A 208 -15.48 8.51 0.69
N THR A 209 -14.73 9.16 -0.20
CA THR A 209 -14.77 8.86 -1.64
C THR A 209 -13.58 7.99 -2.00
N TYR A 210 -13.85 6.89 -2.69
CA TYR A 210 -12.86 5.96 -3.21
C TYR A 210 -12.95 5.91 -4.73
N ARG A 211 -11.96 5.31 -5.39
CA ARG A 211 -12.01 4.97 -6.81
C ARG A 211 -12.06 3.48 -7.00
N ILE A 212 -12.83 3.07 -7.99
CA ILE A 212 -13.03 1.66 -8.33
C ILE A 212 -13.17 1.49 -9.84
N MET A 213 -12.75 0.32 -10.31
CA MET A 213 -12.79 -0.05 -11.71
C MET A 213 -13.99 -0.96 -12.00
N PHE A 214 -14.61 -0.80 -13.17
CA PHE A 214 -15.58 -1.75 -13.68
C PHE A 214 -15.33 -2.03 -15.15
N ASP A 215 -15.32 -3.32 -15.52
CA ASP A 215 -15.29 -3.78 -16.92
C ASP A 215 -16.57 -3.37 -17.69
N LYS A 216 -17.67 -3.18 -16.96
CA LYS A 216 -18.99 -2.81 -17.46
C LYS A 216 -19.53 -1.68 -16.59
N TYR A 217 -20.84 -1.60 -16.43
CA TYR A 217 -21.49 -0.64 -15.55
C TYR A 217 -21.40 -1.06 -14.07
N PRO A 218 -21.31 -0.08 -13.15
CA PRO A 218 -21.41 -0.34 -11.72
C PRO A 218 -22.81 -0.90 -11.37
N PRO A 219 -22.92 -1.79 -10.37
CA PRO A 219 -24.21 -2.24 -9.87
C PRO A 219 -24.95 -1.08 -9.18
N LYS A 220 -26.29 -1.12 -9.22
CA LYS A 220 -27.13 -0.25 -8.39
C LYS A 220 -27.21 -0.82 -6.98
N ILE A 221 -26.66 -0.10 -6.01
CA ILE A 221 -26.62 -0.51 -4.61
C ILE A 221 -27.12 0.66 -3.78
N LYS A 222 -28.06 0.41 -2.87
CA LYS A 222 -28.60 1.46 -2.01
C LYS A 222 -27.48 2.08 -1.18
N ASP A 223 -27.49 3.41 -1.09
CA ASP A 223 -26.52 4.21 -0.32
C ASP A 223 -25.06 4.12 -0.81
N ILE A 224 -24.82 3.61 -2.02
CA ILE A 224 -23.54 3.73 -2.73
C ILE A 224 -23.76 4.45 -4.05
N ASN A 225 -23.12 5.61 -4.20
CA ASN A 225 -23.14 6.37 -5.44
C ASN A 225 -21.87 6.12 -6.25
N PHE A 226 -22.03 5.85 -7.55
CA PHE A 226 -20.95 5.70 -8.50
C PHE A 226 -21.00 6.79 -9.56
N LYS A 227 -19.94 7.60 -9.65
CA LYS A 227 -19.79 8.63 -10.68
C LYS A 227 -18.60 8.29 -11.58
N LYS A 228 -18.85 8.12 -12.89
CA LYS A 228 -17.76 7.89 -13.85
C LYS A 228 -16.87 9.11 -13.91
N VAL A 229 -15.56 8.91 -13.75
CA VAL A 229 -14.55 9.99 -13.76
C VAL A 229 -13.54 9.84 -14.89
N GLY A 230 -13.41 8.64 -15.46
CA GLY A 230 -12.52 8.44 -16.60
C GLY A 230 -12.39 6.97 -16.97
N LYS A 231 -11.28 6.66 -17.67
CA LYS A 231 -10.97 5.32 -18.15
C LYS A 231 -9.47 5.04 -18.07
N ILE A 232 -9.12 3.76 -18.06
CA ILE A 232 -7.76 3.24 -18.17
C ILE A 232 -7.70 2.19 -19.28
N SER A 233 -6.57 2.09 -19.98
CA SER A 233 -6.31 1.03 -20.93
C SER A 233 -5.20 0.13 -20.37
N LEU A 234 -5.49 -1.17 -20.24
CA LEU A 234 -4.56 -2.19 -19.75
C LEU A 234 -4.54 -3.38 -20.71
N LYS A 235 -3.38 -4.01 -20.85
CA LYS A 235 -3.19 -5.23 -21.63
C LYS A 235 -3.72 -6.46 -20.89
N GLU A 236 -4.46 -7.30 -21.60
CA GLU A 236 -4.82 -8.67 -21.25
C GLU A 236 -4.26 -9.59 -22.33
N GLY A 237 -3.04 -10.10 -22.10
CA GLY A 237 -2.24 -10.74 -23.16
C GLY A 237 -1.93 -9.74 -24.28
N TYR A 238 -2.41 -10.02 -25.48
CA TYR A 238 -2.20 -9.18 -26.66
C TYR A 238 -3.27 -8.10 -26.86
N VAL A 239 -4.32 -8.09 -26.05
CA VAL A 239 -5.48 -7.23 -26.26
C VAL A 239 -5.44 -6.04 -25.30
N ASN A 240 -5.65 -4.84 -25.82
CA ASN A 240 -5.87 -3.66 -24.98
C ASN A 240 -7.33 -3.61 -24.53
N LYS A 241 -7.55 -3.72 -23.22
CA LYS A 241 -8.85 -3.59 -22.58
C LYS A 241 -9.03 -2.19 -22.02
N VAL A 242 -10.13 -1.53 -22.39
CA VAL A 242 -10.52 -0.24 -21.81
C VAL A 242 -11.47 -0.48 -20.64
N ILE A 243 -11.14 0.06 -19.48
CA ILE A 243 -11.86 -0.13 -18.23
C ILE A 243 -12.27 1.22 -17.70
N ASP A 244 -13.53 1.35 -17.29
CA ASP A 244 -14.06 2.59 -16.74
C ASP A 244 -13.73 2.73 -15.25
N ILE A 245 -13.45 3.96 -14.84
CA ILE A 245 -13.11 4.31 -13.46
C ILE A 245 -14.21 5.19 -12.90
N TYR A 246 -14.66 4.81 -11.70
CA TYR A 246 -15.74 5.46 -10.98
C TYR A 246 -15.23 5.95 -9.63
N GLU A 247 -15.67 7.14 -9.25
CA GLU A 247 -15.69 7.53 -7.85
C GLU A 247 -16.87 6.83 -7.16
N MET A 248 -16.57 6.17 -6.05
CA MET A 248 -17.51 5.47 -5.20
C MET A 248 -17.61 6.22 -3.87
N LYS A 249 -18.80 6.75 -3.58
CA LYS A 249 -19.11 7.37 -2.29
C LYS A 249 -20.15 6.52 -1.57
N ILE A 250 -19.80 6.07 -0.37
CA ILE A 250 -20.70 5.32 0.50
C ILE A 250 -21.34 6.31 1.45
N GLU A 251 -22.65 6.48 1.35
CA GLU A 251 -23.40 7.50 2.10
C GLU A 251 -23.81 7.01 3.49
N LYS A 252 -24.14 5.72 3.63
CA LYS A 252 -24.65 5.15 4.88
C LYS A 252 -24.14 3.74 5.13
N PHE A 253 -24.06 3.37 6.40
CA PHE A 253 -23.74 2.02 6.85
C PHE A 253 -24.98 1.12 6.74
N THR A 254 -25.22 0.50 5.57
CA THR A 254 -26.37 -0.38 5.34
C THR A 254 -25.96 -1.79 4.96
N TYR A 255 -26.89 -2.74 5.12
CA TYR A 255 -26.64 -4.16 4.83
C TYR A 255 -26.11 -4.41 3.42
N GLN A 256 -26.71 -3.76 2.41
CA GLN A 256 -26.28 -3.89 1.02
C GLN A 256 -24.88 -3.32 0.78
N ALA A 257 -24.55 -2.21 1.44
CA ALA A 257 -23.21 -1.62 1.36
C ALA A 257 -22.16 -2.52 2.04
N ILE A 258 -22.47 -3.09 3.21
CA ILE A 258 -21.62 -4.06 3.88
C ILE A 258 -21.35 -5.25 2.96
N GLU A 259 -22.41 -5.86 2.42
CA GLU A 259 -22.30 -7.04 1.55
C GLU A 259 -21.42 -6.75 0.32
N PHE A 260 -21.61 -5.60 -0.32
CA PHE A 260 -20.81 -5.22 -1.48
C PHE A 260 -19.32 -5.04 -1.16
N ILE A 261 -19.00 -4.36 -0.05
CA ILE A 261 -17.62 -4.08 0.36
C ILE A 261 -16.93 -5.35 0.87
N GLU A 262 -17.62 -6.17 1.66
CA GLU A 262 -17.09 -7.43 2.17
C GLU A 262 -16.86 -8.46 1.06
N ARG A 263 -17.73 -8.50 0.04
CA ARG A 263 -17.52 -9.35 -1.13
C ARG A 263 -16.27 -8.98 -1.92
N LYS A 264 -15.81 -7.73 -1.84
CA LYS A 264 -14.54 -7.29 -2.43
C LYS A 264 -13.33 -7.60 -1.56
N GLY A 265 -13.54 -8.09 -0.33
CA GLY A 265 -12.48 -8.44 0.61
C GLY A 265 -12.05 -7.31 1.54
N TYR A 266 -12.92 -6.33 1.79
CA TYR A 266 -12.68 -5.22 2.73
C TYR A 266 -13.74 -5.19 3.83
N LYS A 267 -13.54 -4.39 4.87
CA LYS A 267 -14.54 -4.19 5.94
C LYS A 267 -15.15 -2.81 5.83
N LEU A 268 -16.47 -2.70 5.73
CA LEU A 268 -17.13 -1.40 5.85
C LEU A 268 -17.08 -0.95 7.32
N VAL A 269 -16.73 0.30 7.56
CA VAL A 269 -16.75 0.94 8.88
C VAL A 269 -17.50 2.27 8.81
N ASP A 270 -18.23 2.60 9.87
CA ASP A 270 -19.03 3.82 9.91
C ASP A 270 -18.16 5.09 9.93
N LYS A 271 -17.04 5.06 10.66
CA LYS A 271 -16.12 6.20 10.75
C LYS A 271 -14.70 5.81 10.36
N ALA A 272 -13.97 6.77 9.82
CA ALA A 272 -12.60 6.56 9.38
C ALA A 272 -11.59 6.64 10.52
N ASN A 273 -10.54 5.83 10.40
CA ASN A 273 -9.32 5.97 11.17
C ASN A 273 -8.40 6.91 10.40
N GLU A 274 -8.09 8.07 10.95
CA GLU A 274 -7.25 9.08 10.33
C GLU A 274 -6.04 9.37 11.20
N LEU A 275 -4.89 9.50 10.55
CA LEU A 275 -3.67 9.93 11.19
C LEU A 275 -3.15 11.12 10.39
N LEU A 276 -3.04 12.26 11.04
CA LEU A 276 -2.71 13.54 10.43
C LEU A 276 -1.38 14.02 11.01
N PRO A 277 -0.34 14.25 10.21
CA PRO A 277 0.85 14.91 10.71
C PRO A 277 0.53 16.37 11.03
N LEU A 278 0.92 16.82 12.22
CA LEU A 278 0.69 18.19 12.69
C LEU A 278 1.94 19.06 12.55
N TRP A 279 3.09 18.54 12.98
CA TRP A 279 4.35 19.29 13.01
C TRP A 279 5.55 18.33 13.09
N PRO A 280 6.72 18.63 12.49
CA PRO A 280 6.96 19.75 11.57
C PRO A 280 6.24 19.53 10.23
N PRO A 281 6.18 20.56 9.38
CA PRO A 281 5.69 20.40 8.01
C PRO A 281 6.40 19.24 7.32
N ALA A 282 5.63 18.45 6.58
CA ALA A 282 6.12 17.21 6.00
C ALA A 282 5.89 17.18 4.50
N VAL A 283 6.83 16.56 3.78
CA VAL A 283 6.69 16.28 2.35
C VAL A 283 6.07 14.89 2.19
N PHE A 284 4.99 14.82 1.42
CA PHE A 284 4.33 13.57 1.10
C PHE A 284 4.76 13.07 -0.27
N GLN A 285 5.23 11.83 -0.33
CA GLN A 285 5.41 11.09 -1.57
C GLN A 285 4.66 9.76 -1.46
N GLY A 286 3.38 9.79 -1.84
CA GLY A 286 2.48 8.67 -1.61
C GLY A 286 2.28 8.41 -0.12
N ASN A 287 2.60 7.19 0.34
CA ASN A 287 2.52 6.82 1.75
C ASN A 287 3.83 7.11 2.50
N GLU A 288 4.86 7.66 1.84
CA GLU A 288 6.08 8.12 2.52
C GLU A 288 5.87 9.56 2.99
N ILE A 289 6.05 9.78 4.29
CA ILE A 289 6.07 11.11 4.89
C ILE A 289 7.50 11.41 5.31
N THR A 290 8.05 12.48 4.76
CA THR A 290 9.40 12.93 5.10
C THR A 290 9.35 14.18 5.97
N PHE A 291 9.98 14.11 7.14
CA PHE A 291 10.17 15.23 8.06
C PHE A 291 11.64 15.68 8.07
N ASN A 292 11.86 16.96 8.35
CA ASN A 292 13.19 17.53 8.55
C ASN A 292 13.70 17.36 10.00
N GLU A 293 12.83 17.04 10.97
CA GLU A 293 13.21 16.85 12.37
C GLU A 293 13.00 15.40 12.85
N ASN A 294 13.79 15.02 13.86
CA ASN A 294 13.72 13.71 14.53
C ASN A 294 12.49 13.55 15.45
N LYS A 295 11.68 14.60 15.58
CA LYS A 295 10.42 14.62 16.32
C LYS A 295 9.31 15.04 15.38
N ALA A 296 8.20 14.32 15.40
CA ALA A 296 6.99 14.71 14.66
C ALA A 296 5.74 14.39 15.48
N PHE A 297 4.81 15.34 15.53
CA PHE A 297 3.51 15.25 16.17
C PHE A 297 2.45 14.80 15.18
N PHE A 298 1.55 13.96 15.66
CA PHE A 298 0.44 13.42 14.88
C PHE A 298 -0.85 13.53 15.68
N LEU A 299 -1.93 13.93 14.99
CA LEU A 299 -3.29 13.79 15.46
C LEU A 299 -3.86 12.49 14.91
N HIS A 300 -4.31 11.63 15.80
CA HIS A 300 -4.98 10.39 15.46
C HIS A 300 -6.46 10.50 15.81
N ILE A 301 -7.32 10.34 14.81
CA ILE A 301 -8.76 10.30 14.95
C ILE A 301 -9.19 8.85 14.72
N ASN A 302 -9.58 8.15 15.77
CA ASN A 302 -9.97 6.75 15.63
C ASN A 302 -11.42 6.60 15.10
N ASN A 303 -11.81 5.37 14.76
CA ASN A 303 -13.17 5.04 14.31
C ASN A 303 -14.29 5.38 15.34
N SER A 304 -13.93 5.76 16.58
CA SER A 304 -14.87 6.20 17.61
C SER A 304 -14.86 7.72 17.80
N THR A 305 -14.26 8.48 16.88
CA THR A 305 -14.07 9.94 16.93
C THR A 305 -13.34 10.44 18.18
N LYS A 306 -12.58 9.56 18.84
CA LYS A 306 -11.68 9.99 19.92
C LYS A 306 -10.38 10.44 19.28
N GLU A 307 -10.07 11.70 19.51
CA GLU A 307 -8.83 12.33 19.12
C GLU A 307 -7.73 11.97 20.13
N ARG A 308 -6.53 11.70 19.62
CA ARG A 308 -5.35 11.44 20.42
C ARG A 308 -4.14 12.08 19.78
N LEU A 309 -3.36 12.76 20.60
CA LEU A 309 -2.07 13.28 20.19
C LEU A 309 -0.98 12.25 20.44
N TYR A 310 -0.15 12.08 19.43
CA TYR A 310 1.04 11.27 19.49
C TYR A 310 2.24 12.08 19.03
N TYR A 311 3.42 11.70 19.50
CA TYR A 311 4.67 12.20 18.96
C TYR A 311 5.63 11.06 18.67
N THR A 312 6.48 11.28 17.67
CA THR A 312 7.60 10.41 17.38
C THR A 312 8.87 10.98 18.00
N LEU A 313 9.73 10.12 18.53
CA LEU A 313 11.09 10.47 18.94
C LEU A 313 12.00 9.26 18.71
N LYS A 314 13.07 9.43 17.92
CA LYS A 314 14.08 8.37 17.68
C LYS A 314 13.47 7.02 17.29
N ASN A 315 12.56 7.02 16.32
CA ASN A 315 11.83 5.84 15.83
C ASN A 315 10.86 5.17 16.84
N ARG A 316 10.44 5.90 17.88
CA ARG A 316 9.41 5.45 18.82
C ARG A 316 8.21 6.39 18.74
N PHE A 317 7.01 5.85 18.94
CA PHE A 317 5.74 6.57 18.89
C PHE A 317 5.16 6.58 20.30
N PHE A 318 4.90 7.76 20.83
CA PHE A 318 4.45 7.97 22.19
C PHE A 318 3.08 8.63 22.16
N GLN A 319 2.13 8.05 22.88
CA GLN A 319 0.84 8.69 23.13
C GLN A 319 1.03 9.73 24.24
N LEU A 320 0.53 10.95 24.04
CA LEU A 320 0.62 12.01 25.06
C LEU A 320 -0.38 11.80 26.20
N ASP A 321 -1.54 11.18 25.93
CA ASP A 321 -2.56 10.91 26.93
C ASP A 321 -2.48 9.49 27.53
N LYS A 322 -2.41 9.40 28.87
CA LYS A 322 -2.32 8.14 29.66
C LYS A 322 -3.65 7.35 29.77
N GLY A 323 -4.56 7.47 28.81
CA GLY A 323 -5.80 6.68 28.82
C GLY A 323 -5.53 5.21 28.52
N LYS A 324 -6.04 4.29 29.35
CA LYS A 324 -5.96 2.81 29.19
C LYS A 324 -6.74 2.27 27.99
N SER A 325 -6.56 2.85 26.81
CA SER A 325 -7.21 2.37 25.59
C SER A 325 -6.17 1.90 24.60
N LYS A 326 -6.33 0.66 24.14
CA LYS A 326 -5.51 0.06 23.07
C LYS A 326 -5.42 1.02 21.88
N THR A 327 -4.20 1.36 21.51
CA THR A 327 -3.88 2.21 20.36
C THR A 327 -4.34 1.51 19.08
N SER A 328 -5.02 2.22 18.17
CA SER A 328 -5.33 1.69 16.82
C SER A 328 -4.23 2.02 15.80
N ILE A 329 -3.00 2.21 16.29
CA ILE A 329 -1.79 2.45 15.53
C ILE A 329 -0.72 1.52 16.08
N ILE A 330 -0.14 0.68 15.22
CA ILE A 330 1.05 -0.12 15.53
C ILE A 330 2.25 0.54 14.86
N LEU A 331 3.32 0.71 15.64
CA LEU A 331 4.63 1.07 15.13
C LEU A 331 5.47 -0.18 14.93
N PHE A 332 5.99 -0.38 13.72
CA PHE A 332 7.02 -1.37 13.48
C PHE A 332 8.37 -0.67 13.33
N PRO A 333 9.32 -0.85 14.27
CA PRO A 333 10.68 -0.39 14.07
C PRO A 333 11.32 -1.27 12.98
N THR A 334 11.56 -0.70 11.81
CA THR A 334 12.41 -1.35 10.80
C THR A 334 13.87 -1.10 11.18
N GLY A 335 14.75 -2.08 10.98
CA GLY A 335 16.17 -2.03 11.37
C GLY A 335 17.03 -0.93 10.72
N GLY A 336 16.41 0.10 10.13
CA GLY A 336 17.07 1.29 9.59
C GLY A 336 16.13 2.50 9.62
N ASN A 337 16.06 3.19 10.76
CA ASN A 337 15.54 4.56 10.98
C ASN A 337 14.20 4.98 10.33
N LYS A 338 13.37 4.05 9.85
CA LYS A 338 12.11 4.34 9.17
C LYS A 338 10.97 3.62 9.87
N PRO A 339 10.25 4.27 10.81
CA PRO A 339 9.10 3.65 11.43
C PRO A 339 7.98 3.47 10.42
N ILE A 340 7.31 2.32 10.49
CA ILE A 340 6.06 2.09 9.76
C ILE A 340 4.92 2.32 10.72
N VAL A 341 4.00 3.19 10.33
CA VAL A 341 2.72 3.40 11.01
C VAL A 341 1.66 2.60 10.28
N ALA A 342 1.11 1.61 10.97
CA ALA A 342 0.01 0.80 10.45
C ALA A 342 -1.23 0.93 11.32
N SER A 343 -2.42 0.84 10.71
CA SER A 343 -3.68 0.86 11.46
C SER A 343 -3.90 -0.46 12.21
N ASP A 344 -4.08 -0.41 13.52
CA ASP A 344 -4.45 -1.54 14.38
C ASP A 344 -5.96 -1.60 14.59
N VAL A 345 -6.51 -2.80 14.43
CA VAL A 345 -7.87 -3.14 14.82
C VAL A 345 -7.71 -4.24 15.87
N GLY A 346 -7.70 -3.87 17.15
CA GLY A 346 -7.39 -4.81 18.23
C GLY A 346 -8.25 -6.08 18.22
N ARG A 347 -7.76 -7.16 18.88
CA ARG A 347 -8.35 -8.52 19.08
C ARG A 347 -8.84 -9.28 17.82
N GLU A 348 -9.33 -8.64 16.77
CA GLU A 348 -9.70 -9.31 15.53
C GLU A 348 -8.48 -9.40 14.59
N LYS A 349 -8.14 -10.62 14.15
CA LYS A 349 -7.05 -10.91 13.21
C LYS A 349 -7.31 -10.26 11.83
N PHE A 350 -7.14 -8.95 11.70
CA PHE A 350 -7.16 -8.27 10.40
C PHE A 350 -5.77 -7.72 10.08
N ASN A 351 -5.46 -7.68 8.77
CA ASN A 351 -4.16 -7.25 8.29
C ASN A 351 -4.06 -5.72 8.35
N PRO A 352 -3.06 -5.14 9.04
CA PRO A 352 -2.90 -3.69 9.13
C PRO A 352 -2.67 -3.06 7.75
N GLU A 353 -3.27 -1.90 7.48
CA GLU A 353 -2.87 -1.07 6.34
C GLU A 353 -1.68 -0.19 6.77
N ILE A 354 -0.62 -0.17 5.97
CA ILE A 354 0.48 0.77 6.11
C ILE A 354 -0.05 2.15 5.73
N LYS A 355 -0.30 2.98 6.73
CA LYS A 355 -0.73 4.37 6.53
C LYS A 355 0.45 5.22 6.11
N PHE A 356 1.54 5.18 6.89
CA PHE A 356 2.73 5.97 6.61
C PHE A 356 4.02 5.17 6.80
N ILE A 357 4.99 5.46 5.93
CA ILE A 357 6.40 5.16 6.14
C ILE A 357 7.04 6.50 6.49
N ILE A 358 7.50 6.63 7.73
CA ILE A 358 8.09 7.88 8.21
C ILE A 358 9.58 7.88 7.86
N ILE A 359 10.02 8.97 7.25
CA ILE A 359 11.42 9.22 6.91
C ILE A 359 11.85 10.50 7.60
N CYS A 360 12.97 10.46 8.31
CA CYS A 360 13.63 11.67 8.79
C CYS A 360 14.79 11.99 7.83
N ASN A 361 14.76 13.18 7.26
CA ASN A 361 15.83 13.69 6.42
C ASN A 361 16.19 15.13 6.83
N SER A 362 17.28 15.27 7.59
CA SER A 362 17.79 16.58 8.04
C SER A 362 18.24 17.48 6.88
N THR A 363 18.47 16.93 5.69
CA THR A 363 18.91 17.68 4.49
C THR A 363 17.78 18.28 3.68
N LEU A 364 16.50 18.06 4.05
CA LEU A 364 15.36 18.78 3.46
C LEU A 364 15.46 20.30 3.61
N VAL A 365 16.32 20.77 4.52
CA VAL A 365 16.75 22.18 4.62
C VAL A 365 18.02 22.40 3.80
N ARG A 366 18.00 22.11 2.50
CA ARG A 366 18.74 23.00 1.59
C ARG A 366 17.80 24.15 1.34
N LYS A 367 17.84 25.14 2.25
CA LYS A 367 17.56 26.50 1.82
C LYS A 367 18.54 26.71 0.68
N ASP A 368 18.05 26.78 -0.55
CA ASP A 368 18.67 27.74 -1.44
C ASP A 368 18.66 29.02 -0.61
N LEU A 369 19.85 29.49 -0.21
CA LEU A 369 20.01 30.86 0.20
C LEU A 369 19.65 31.65 -1.05
N ALA A 370 18.35 31.81 -1.30
CA ALA A 370 17.90 32.91 -2.11
C ALA A 370 18.45 34.11 -1.35
N ASP A 371 19.42 34.81 -1.94
CA ASP A 371 19.84 36.10 -1.45
C ASP A 371 18.57 36.94 -1.40
N GLN A 372 18.01 37.06 -0.19
CA GLN A 372 16.80 37.82 0.05
C GLN A 372 17.21 39.28 -0.03
N LYS A 373 17.14 39.80 -1.25
CA LYS A 373 17.37 41.21 -1.52
C LYS A 373 16.11 41.97 -1.14
N ILE A 374 16.13 42.66 -0.01
CA ILE A 374 15.00 43.49 0.45
C ILE A 374 15.27 44.91 -0.05
N ILE A 375 14.62 45.28 -1.15
CA ILE A 375 14.65 46.65 -1.68
C ILE A 375 13.38 47.35 -1.22
N ILE A 376 13.52 48.39 -0.41
CA ILE A 376 12.41 49.28 -0.04
C ILE A 376 12.50 50.52 -0.89
N LYS A 377 11.42 50.82 -1.62
CA LYS A 377 11.31 52.04 -2.42
C LYS A 377 10.47 53.08 -1.69
N ALA A 378 11.08 54.20 -1.32
CA ALA A 378 10.41 55.34 -0.73
C ALA A 378 9.50 56.04 -1.75
N MET A 379 8.52 56.81 -1.26
CA MET A 379 7.55 57.51 -2.12
C MET A 379 8.19 58.59 -3.01
N ASP A 380 9.38 59.08 -2.68
CA ASP A 380 10.16 60.00 -3.51
C ASP A 380 10.97 59.30 -4.62
N GLY A 381 10.87 57.96 -4.71
CA GLY A 381 11.55 57.14 -5.69
C GLY A 381 12.89 56.58 -5.25
N THR A 382 13.38 56.93 -4.05
CA THR A 382 14.64 56.42 -3.51
C THR A 382 14.52 54.95 -3.16
N GLU A 383 15.45 54.12 -3.66
CA GLU A 383 15.53 52.69 -3.35
C GLU A 383 16.64 52.45 -2.32
N ILE A 384 16.29 51.79 -1.22
CA ILE A 384 17.24 51.38 -0.17
C ILE A 384 17.31 49.86 -0.17
N ASP A 385 18.52 49.35 -0.32
CA ASP A 385 18.85 47.94 -0.40
C ASP A 385 19.42 47.46 0.93
N PHE A 386 18.69 46.58 1.61
CA PHE A 386 19.07 46.09 2.93
C PHE A 386 19.79 44.75 2.82
N ASP A 387 21.12 44.81 2.81
CA ASP A 387 22.01 43.66 2.91
C ASP A 387 22.46 43.43 4.36
N LYS A 388 22.99 42.23 4.66
CA LYS A 388 23.43 41.81 6.02
C LYS A 388 24.44 42.73 6.71
N GLU A 389 25.08 43.64 5.99
CA GLU A 389 26.03 44.62 6.55
C GLU A 389 25.34 45.89 7.08
N ASN A 390 24.06 46.13 6.72
CA ASN A 390 23.28 47.31 7.11
C ASN A 390 22.06 46.96 7.99
N LEU A 391 22.06 45.78 8.63
CA LEU A 391 21.03 45.31 9.55
C LEU A 391 21.56 45.17 10.98
#